data_AF-A0AA86T2N4-F1
#
_entry.id   AF-A0AA86T2N4-F1
#
_cell.length_a   1.000
_cell.length_b   1.000
_cell.length_c   1.000
_cell.angle_alpha   90.00
_cell.angle_beta   90.00
_cell.angle_gamma   90.00
#
_symmetry.space_group_name_H-M   'P 1'
#
loop_
_entity.id
_entity.type
_entity.pdbx_description
1 polymer ?
#
loop_
_entity_poly.entity_id
_entity_poly.type
_entity_poly.pdbx_seq_one_letter_code
_entity_poly.pdbx_strand_id
1 'polypeptide(L)' 'MKKKPVVFKDLRRIWECCDPNLPWEKGYYNESNTLLLDDSPYKALLNPPHNS' A
#
# COMPACT_ATOMS: atom_id res chain seq x y z
N MET A 1 -7.29 11.11 -26.31
CA MET A 1 -6.26 10.78 -25.29
C MET A 1 -6.68 9.49 -24.58
N LYS A 2 -5.91 8.40 -24.70
CA LYS A 2 -6.17 7.17 -23.93
C LYS A 2 -5.78 7.43 -22.47
N LYS A 3 -6.76 7.53 -21.57
CA LYS A 3 -6.50 7.52 -20.12
C LYS A 3 -5.95 6.13 -19.79
N LYS A 4 -4.68 6.05 -19.38
CA LYS A 4 -4.15 4.81 -18.81
C LYS A 4 -4.98 4.50 -17.55
N PRO A 5 -5.40 3.24 -17.34
CA PRO A 5 -6.05 2.88 -16.09
C PRO A 5 -5.06 3.14 -14.95
N VAL A 6 -5.47 3.97 -14.00
CA VAL A 6 -4.69 4.17 -12.78
C VAL A 6 -4.97 2.98 -11.89
N VAL A 7 -3.95 2.17 -11.67
CA VAL A 7 -4.03 1.02 -10.76
C VAL A 7 -3.38 1.44 -9.45
N PHE A 8 -4.18 1.43 -8.39
CA PHE A 8 -3.71 1.68 -7.04
C PHE A 8 -3.42 0.34 -6.35
N LYS A 9 -2.31 0.29 -5.61
CA LYS A 9 -2.02 -0.82 -4.71
C LYS A 9 -2.63 -0.47 -3.35
N ASP A 10 -3.68 -1.19 -2.97
CA ASP A 10 -4.37 -0.97 -1.69
C ASP A 10 -3.71 -1.81 -0.59
N LEU A 11 -2.94 -1.16 0.30
CA LEU A 11 -2.26 -1.82 1.42
C LEU A 11 -3.22 -2.45 2.43
N ARG A 12 -4.47 -1.98 2.52
CA ARG A 12 -5.48 -2.57 3.42
C ARG A 12 -5.74 -4.03 3.08
N ARG A 13 -5.66 -4.38 1.79
CA ARG A 13 -5.74 -5.77 1.36
C ARG A 13 -4.60 -6.63 1.92
N ILE A 14 -3.44 -6.07 2.25
CA ILE A 14 -2.33 -6.81 2.87
C ILE A 14 -2.51 -6.86 4.38
N TRP A 15 -2.91 -5.76 5.02
CA TRP A 15 -3.14 -5.71 6.47
C TRP A 15 -4.31 -6.60 6.92
N GLU A 16 -5.35 -6.71 6.08
CA GLU A 16 -6.53 -7.54 6.35
C GLU A 16 -6.37 -8.98 5.89
N CYS A 17 -5.51 -9.25 4.90
CA CYS A 17 -5.30 -10.58 4.38
C CYS A 17 -4.28 -11.34 5.22
N CYS A 18 -4.80 -12.29 5.98
CA CYS A 18 -4.02 -13.28 6.72
C CYS A 18 -3.53 -14.35 5.75
N ASP A 19 -2.68 -13.98 4.78
CA ASP A 19 -2.00 -15.00 3.98
C ASP A 19 -1.14 -15.83 4.95
N PRO A 20 -1.34 -17.17 5.02
CA PRO A 20 -0.67 -18.04 5.98
C PRO A 20 0.85 -18.09 5.79
N ASN A 21 1.38 -17.55 4.69
CA ASN A 21 2.81 -17.46 4.43
C ASN A 21 3.43 -16.14 4.90
N LEU A 22 2.63 -15.19 5.42
CA LEU A 22 3.18 -13.94 5.93
C LEU A 22 3.85 -14.18 7.29
N PRO A 23 5.05 -13.59 7.52
CA PRO A 23 5.78 -13.77 8.77
C PRO A 23 5.23 -12.90 9.92
N TRP A 24 4.16 -12.12 9.69
CA TRP A 24 3.54 -11.24 10.67
C TRP A 24 2.06 -11.56 10.87
N GLU A 25 1.56 -11.26 12.07
CA GLU A 25 0.15 -11.45 12.41
C GLU A 25 -0.72 -10.29 11.92
N LYS A 26 -2.03 -10.54 11.84
CA LYS A 26 -3.02 -9.52 11.50
C LYS A 26 -2.93 -8.33 12.48
N GLY A 27 -2.82 -7.12 11.95
CA GLY A 27 -2.73 -5.89 12.75
C GLY A 27 -1.33 -5.51 13.19
N TYR A 28 -0.30 -6.31 12.87
CA TYR A 28 1.10 -5.93 13.06
C TYR A 28 1.47 -4.69 12.23
N TYR A 29 0.94 -4.63 11.00
CA TYR A 29 1.07 -3.50 10.10
C TYR A 29 -0.27 -2.78 9.90
N ASN A 30 -0.20 -1.46 9.78
CA ASN A 30 -1.30 -0.52 9.62
C ASN A 30 -0.86 0.72 8.83
N GLU A 31 -1.79 1.65 8.60
CA GLU A 31 -1.54 2.87 7.81
C GLU A 31 -0.44 3.77 8.37
N SER A 32 -0.25 3.78 9.69
CA SER A 32 0.71 4.66 10.37
C SER A 32 2.13 4.09 10.41
N ASN A 33 2.29 2.77 10.21
CA ASN A 33 3.59 2.10 10.31
C ASN A 33 4.03 1.39 9.02
N THR A 34 3.28 1.54 7.92
CA THR A 34 3.58 0.91 6.63
C THR A 34 3.68 1.97 5.54
N LEU A 35 4.75 1.92 4.75
CA LEU A 35 4.96 2.81 3.61
C LEU A 35 5.11 2.00 2.33
N LEU A 36 4.36 2.37 1.28
CA LEU A 36 4.53 1.80 -0.06
C LEU A 36 5.59 2.59 -0.83
N LEU A 37 6.71 1.93 -1.15
CA LEU A 37 7.75 2.45 -2.04
C LEU A 37 7.53 1.90 -3.45
N ASP A 38 7.39 2.79 -4.44
CA ASP A 38 7.21 2.43 -5.86
C ASP A 38 7.97 3.45 -6.73
N ASP A 39 8.35 3.06 -7.94
CA ASP A 39 9.13 3.88 -8.90
C ASP A 39 8.28 4.95 -9.61
N SER A 40 6.98 4.91 -9.39
CA SER A 40 5.97 5.69 -10.10
C SER A 40 5.24 6.64 -9.14
N PRO A 41 5.34 7.96 -9.31
CA PRO A 41 4.90 8.96 -8.31
C PRO A 41 3.41 8.90 -7.96
N TYR A 42 2.54 8.44 -8.88
CA TYR A 42 1.09 8.36 -8.64
C TYR A 42 0.66 7.17 -7.76
N LYS A 43 1.53 6.19 -7.52
CA LYS A 43 1.17 5.00 -6.74
C LYS A 43 1.40 5.17 -5.24
N ALA A 44 2.20 6.17 -4.87
CA ALA A 44 2.48 6.56 -3.48
C ALA A 44 1.44 7.54 -2.90
N LEU A 45 0.42 7.93 -3.68
CA LEU A 45 -0.64 8.87 -3.25
C LEU A 45 -1.46 8.38 -2.06
N LEU A 46 -1.43 7.08 -1.76
CA LEU A 46 -2.14 6.47 -0.64
C LEU A 46 -1.27 6.35 0.63
N ASN A 47 -0.02 6.80 0.58
CA ASN A 47 0.80 6.90 1.78
C ASN A 47 0.29 8.06 2.66
N PRO A 48 0.52 8.00 3.98
CA PRO A 48 0.26 9.13 4.88
C PRO A 48 0.91 10.42 4.32
N PRO A 49 0.30 11.60 4.55
CA PRO A 49 0.98 12.85 4.25
C PRO A 49 2.33 12.84 4.97
N HIS A 50 3.37 13.44 4.37
CA HIS A 50 4.77 13.50 4.85
C HIS A 50 5.80 12.57 4.17
N ASN A 51 5.53 12.02 2.98
CA ASN A 51 6.59 11.56 2.08
C ASN A 51 6.98 12.68 1.09
N SER A 52 8.05 13.43 1.41
CA SER A 52 8.69 14.36 0.45
C SER A 52 9.33 13.64 -0.72
#